data_AF-A0A2S5EIS3-F1
#
_entry.id   AF-A0A2S5EIS3-F1
#
_cell.length_a   1.000
_cell.length_b   1.000
_cell.length_c   1.000
_cell.angle_alpha   90.00
_cell.angle_beta   90.00
_cell.angle_gamma   90.00
#
_symmetry.space_group_name_H-M   'P 1'
#
loop_
_entity.id
_entity.type
_entity.pdbx_description
1 polymer ?
#
loop_
_entity_poly.entity_id
_entity_poly.type
_entity_poly.pdbx_seq_one_letter_code
_entity_poly.pdbx_strand_id
1 'polypeptide(L)'
;MKINILSIAEKYPGQGVYSATLDHKYILKKYSDYTIYENKILGNYDILHIHTLNIKSFLSLLKNKKKSFCVISAHIVPNSLKGSIKFNKLWLPFFNRYLKYFYNSSDCILAVSEETKNELIKDLKINP
;
A
#
# COMPACT_ATOMS: atom_id res chain seq x y z
N MET A 1 -3.87 -2.52 20.70
CA MET A 1 -3.68 -2.99 19.32
C MET A 1 -2.33 -2.47 18.80
N LYS A 2 -1.58 -3.29 18.07
CA LYS A 2 -0.28 -2.98 17.46
C LYS A 2 -0.47 -2.80 15.95
N ILE A 3 -0.12 -1.63 15.45
CA ILE A 3 -0.25 -1.29 14.02
C ILE A 3 1.13 -0.97 13.48
N ASN A 4 1.52 -1.63 12.39
CA ASN A 4 2.73 -1.27 11.65
C ASN A 4 2.36 -0.60 10.33
N ILE A 5 2.83 0.63 10.15
CA ILE A 5 2.54 1.46 8.98
C ILE A 5 3.77 1.49 8.08
N LEU A 6 3.62 1.05 6.84
CA LEU A 6 4.68 1.05 5.83
C LEU A 6 4.46 2.17 4.83
N SER A 7 5.29 3.21 4.92
CA SER A 7 5.26 4.35 4.02
C SER A 7 6.65 4.97 3.90
N ILE A 8 7.06 5.30 2.68
CA ILE A 8 8.26 6.10 2.42
C ILE A 8 7.90 7.50 1.93
N ALA A 9 6.63 7.89 2.02
CA ALA A 9 6.14 9.14 1.45
C ALA A 9 6.83 10.38 2.02
N GLU A 10 7.30 10.31 3.27
CA GLU A 10 8.07 11.39 3.92
C GLU A 10 9.40 11.71 3.24
N LYS A 11 9.96 10.77 2.47
CA LYS A 11 11.18 11.02 1.69
C LYS A 11 10.95 11.90 0.47
N TYR A 12 9.69 12.04 0.06
CA TYR A 12 9.28 12.77 -1.13
C TYR A 12 8.14 13.74 -0.74
N PRO A 13 8.47 14.87 -0.09
CA PRO A 13 7.48 15.83 0.36
C PRO A 13 6.73 16.44 -0.83
N GLY A 14 5.48 16.87 -0.60
CA GLY A 14 4.66 17.55 -1.61
C GLY A 14 3.76 16.65 -2.47
N GLN A 15 3.73 15.34 -2.23
CA GLN A 15 2.78 14.41 -2.88
C GLN A 15 1.55 14.14 -2.00
N GLY A 16 0.41 13.81 -2.60
CA GLY A 16 -0.82 13.49 -1.84
C GLY A 16 -0.68 12.30 -0.88
N VAL A 17 0.14 11.30 -1.22
CA VAL A 17 0.42 10.13 -0.34
C VAL A 17 1.08 10.55 0.97
N TYR A 18 1.90 11.61 0.95
CA TYR A 18 2.58 12.11 2.12
C TYR A 18 1.59 12.69 3.14
N SER A 19 0.73 13.61 2.71
CA SER A 19 -0.29 14.20 3.58
C SER A 19 -1.24 13.14 4.13
N ALA A 20 -1.73 12.23 3.28
CA ALA A 20 -2.60 11.14 3.72
C ALA A 20 -1.94 10.23 4.77
N THR A 21 -0.66 9.89 4.58
CA THR A 21 0.10 9.09 5.55
C THR A 21 0.27 9.86 6.87
N LEU A 22 0.61 11.16 6.81
CA LEU A 22 0.83 11.98 8.00
C LEU A 22 -0.44 12.13 8.83
N ASP A 23 -1.55 12.49 8.20
CA ASP A 23 -2.84 12.68 8.87
C ASP A 23 -3.30 11.38 9.52
N HIS A 24 -3.16 10.25 8.81
CA HIS A 24 -3.46 8.94 9.35
C HIS A 24 -2.62 8.62 10.60
N LYS A 25 -1.30 8.84 10.56
CA LYS A 25 -0.43 8.63 11.72
C LYS A 25 -0.76 9.57 12.87
N TYR A 26 -1.06 10.83 12.57
CA TYR A 26 -1.44 11.83 13.56
C TYR A 26 -2.72 11.42 14.29
N ILE A 27 -3.77 11.03 13.55
CA ILE A 27 -5.05 10.62 14.11
C ILE A 27 -4.87 9.40 15.00
N LEU A 28 -4.14 8.38 14.53
CA LEU A 28 -3.89 7.19 15.34
C LEU A 28 -3.12 7.50 16.62
N LYS A 29 -2.06 8.31 16.54
CA LYS A 29 -1.26 8.67 17.73
C LYS A 29 -2.02 9.57 18.70
N LYS A 30 -2.93 10.42 18.21
CA LYS A 30 -3.64 11.41 19.04
C LYS A 30 -4.93 10.89 19.66
N TYR A 31 -5.66 10.04 18.95
CA TYR A 31 -7.02 9.65 19.32
C TYR A 31 -7.18 8.14 19.59
N SER A 32 -6.08 7.40 19.76
CA SER A 32 -6.11 5.99 20.14
C SER A 32 -4.96 5.62 21.07
N ASP A 33 -5.13 4.56 21.85
CA ASP A 33 -4.08 3.98 22.70
C ASP A 33 -3.28 2.89 21.98
N TYR A 34 -3.21 2.95 20.65
CA TYR A 34 -2.55 1.93 19.84
C TYR A 34 -1.03 2.09 19.84
N THR A 35 -0.31 0.96 19.82
CA THR A 35 1.14 0.97 19.62
C THR A 35 1.45 1.06 18.13
N ILE A 36 2.00 2.20 17.71
CA ILE A 36 2.32 2.47 16.32
C ILE A 36 3.79 2.15 16.03
N TYR A 37 4.01 1.23 15.09
CA TYR A 37 5.29 0.93 14.48
C TYR A 37 5.33 1.54 13.08
N GLU A 38 6.52 1.96 12.66
CA GLU A 38 6.72 2.53 11.34
C GLU A 38 7.84 1.78 10.61
N ASN A 39 7.54 1.37 9.37
CA ASN A 39 8.50 0.78 8.44
C ASN A 39 9.26 -0.45 8.96
N LYS A 40 8.63 -1.26 9.82
CA LYS A 40 9.24 -2.51 10.30
C LYS A 40 8.94 -3.67 9.34
N ILE A 41 9.98 -4.41 8.94
CA ILE A 41 9.83 -5.53 7.99
C ILE A 41 9.33 -6.79 8.72
N LEU A 42 9.77 -7.01 9.96
CA LEU A 42 9.40 -8.15 10.79
C LEU A 42 8.81 -7.65 12.10
N GLY A 43 7.92 -8.44 12.69
CA GLY A 43 7.40 -8.23 14.03
C GLY A 43 6.11 -9.00 14.26
N ASN A 44 5.43 -8.65 15.34
CA ASN A 44 4.11 -9.18 15.66
C ASN A 44 3.14 -8.00 15.79
N TYR A 45 2.26 -7.87 14.81
CA TYR A 45 1.32 -6.75 14.66
C TYR A 45 -0.09 -7.29 14.48
N ASP A 46 -1.07 -6.58 15.00
CA ASP A 46 -2.47 -6.90 14.75
C ASP A 46 -2.84 -6.44 13.33
N ILE A 47 -2.38 -5.25 12.95
CA ILE A 47 -2.61 -4.65 11.62
C ILE A 47 -1.28 -4.29 10.95
N LEU A 48 -1.13 -4.69 9.68
CA LEU A 48 -0.08 -4.20 8.79
C LEU A 48 -0.72 -3.29 7.74
N HIS A 49 -0.48 -1.98 7.81
CA HIS A 49 -1.05 -1.01 6.87
C HIS A 49 0.01 -0.47 5.92
N ILE A 50 -0.15 -0.76 4.63
CA ILE A 50 0.80 -0.39 3.58
C ILE A 50 0.26 0.78 2.76
N HIS A 51 1.04 1.87 2.69
CA HIS A 51 0.75 3.05 1.86
C HIS A 51 1.69 3.17 0.66
N THR A 52 2.86 2.51 0.68
CA THR A 52 3.78 2.54 -0.45
C THR A 52 4.13 1.15 -0.95
N LEU A 53 3.97 0.92 -2.26
CA LEU A 53 4.41 -0.30 -2.92
C LEU A 53 5.91 -0.17 -3.26
N ASN A 54 6.74 -0.87 -2.50
CA ASN A 54 8.16 -1.02 -2.78
C ASN A 54 8.63 -2.42 -2.33
N ILE A 55 9.89 -2.74 -2.58
CA ILE A 55 10.47 -4.05 -2.23
C ILE A 55 10.37 -4.34 -0.73
N LYS A 56 10.59 -3.35 0.14
CA LYS A 56 10.51 -3.53 1.60
C LYS A 56 9.08 -3.80 2.07
N SER A 57 8.10 -3.09 1.51
CA SER A 57 6.68 -3.30 1.79
C SER A 57 6.23 -4.68 1.33
N PHE A 58 6.70 -5.11 0.16
CA PHE A 58 6.40 -6.46 -0.35
C PHE A 58 6.99 -7.55 0.54
N LEU A 59 8.24 -7.40 0.95
CA LEU A 59 8.87 -8.34 1.89
C LEU A 59 8.13 -8.38 3.22
N SER A 60 7.74 -7.22 3.77
CA SER A 60 6.98 -7.16 5.02
C SER A 60 5.61 -7.83 4.88
N LEU A 61 4.89 -7.60 3.77
CA LEU A 61 3.63 -8.28 3.48
C LEU A 61 3.82 -9.80 3.47
N LEU A 62 4.79 -10.32 2.71
CA LEU A 62 5.04 -11.75 2.63
C LEU A 62 5.38 -12.39 3.98
N LYS A 63 6.11 -11.67 4.84
CA LYS A 63 6.53 -12.18 6.15
C LYS A 63 5.43 -12.12 7.21
N ASN A 64 4.48 -11.20 7.09
CA ASN A 64 3.47 -10.94 8.12
C ASN A 64 2.03 -11.28 7.69
N LYS A 65 1.73 -11.54 6.42
CA LYS A 65 0.36 -11.81 5.92
C LYS A 65 -0.38 -13.02 6.52
N LYS A 66 0.33 -13.88 7.25
CA LYS A 66 -0.29 -15.00 8.00
C LYS A 66 -0.54 -14.68 9.47
N LYS A 67 -0.06 -13.54 9.96
CA LYS A 67 -0.02 -13.17 11.38
C LYS A 67 -0.74 -11.87 11.69
N SER A 68 -0.93 -11.02 10.69
CA SER A 68 -1.50 -9.68 10.82
C SER A 68 -2.61 -9.50 9.80
N PHE A 69 -3.63 -8.73 10.16
CA PHE A 69 -4.62 -8.26 9.20
C PHE A 69 -3.97 -7.20 8.30
N CYS A 70 -3.83 -7.51 7.02
CA CYS A 70 -3.08 -6.71 6.06
C CYS A 70 -4.02 -5.77 5.31
N VAL A 71 -3.78 -4.48 5.44
CA VAL A 71 -4.52 -3.41 4.76
C VAL A 71 -3.60 -2.69 3.79
N ILE A 72 -4.04 -2.47 2.56
CA ILE A 72 -3.29 -1.70 1.56
C ILE A 72 -4.10 -0.48 1.13
N SER A 73 -3.59 0.72 1.35
CA SER A 73 -4.10 1.92 0.69
C SER A 73 -3.54 2.00 -0.73
N ALA A 74 -4.40 1.77 -1.72
CA ALA A 74 -4.02 1.69 -3.12
C ALA A 74 -3.79 3.10 -3.68
N HIS A 75 -2.53 3.54 -3.70
CA HIS A 75 -2.12 4.79 -4.35
C HIS A 75 -1.56 4.58 -5.76
N ILE A 76 -1.35 3.33 -6.18
CA ILE A 76 -0.71 2.96 -7.45
C ILE A 76 -1.56 1.93 -8.19
N VAL A 77 -1.84 2.22 -9.45
CA VAL A 77 -2.66 1.41 -10.37
C VAL A 77 -1.89 1.22 -11.68
N PRO A 78 -2.31 0.31 -12.58
CA PRO A 78 -1.62 0.07 -13.85
C PRO A 78 -1.33 1.34 -14.64
N ASN A 79 -2.27 2.30 -14.67
CA ASN A 79 -2.09 3.55 -15.39
C ASN A 79 -1.06 4.48 -14.74
N SER A 80 -0.74 4.31 -13.46
CA SER A 80 0.34 5.08 -12.79
C SER A 80 1.72 4.88 -13.43
N LEU A 81 1.90 3.78 -14.19
CA LEU A 81 3.13 3.47 -14.90
C LEU A 81 3.14 3.98 -16.36
N LYS A 82 1.97 4.38 -16.88
CA LYS A 82 1.86 4.95 -18.23
C LYS A 82 2.45 6.36 -18.24
N GLY A 83 3.67 6.48 -18.77
CA GLY A 83 4.37 7.77 -18.95
C GLY A 83 5.56 7.98 -18.01
N SER A 84 5.71 7.14 -16.99
CA SER A 84 6.80 7.25 -15.99
C SER A 84 8.03 6.40 -16.31
N ILE A 85 7.95 5.43 -17.23
CA ILE A 85 9.07 4.55 -17.61
C ILE A 85 9.17 4.43 -19.15
N LYS A 86 10.40 4.53 -19.71
CA LYS A 86 10.69 4.23 -21.12
C LYS A 86 10.35 2.75 -21.41
N PHE A 87 9.72 2.47 -22.55
CA PHE A 87 9.22 1.12 -22.91
C PHE A 87 8.07 0.59 -22.04
N ASN A 88 7.18 1.47 -21.57
CA ASN A 88 6.01 1.12 -20.77
C ASN A 88 5.24 -0.12 -21.30
N LYS A 89 5.03 -0.25 -22.62
CA LYS A 89 4.31 -1.38 -23.24
C LYS A 89 4.91 -2.75 -22.90
N LEU A 90 6.22 -2.84 -22.73
CA LEU A 90 6.90 -4.09 -22.40
C LEU A 90 6.84 -4.41 -20.89
N TRP A 91 6.90 -3.39 -20.05
CA TRP A 91 6.91 -3.53 -18.58
C TRP A 91 5.51 -3.65 -17.96
N LEU A 92 4.49 -3.08 -18.61
CA LEU A 92 3.10 -3.12 -18.16
C LEU A 92 2.59 -4.53 -17.77
N PRO A 93 2.76 -5.60 -18.57
CA PRO A 93 2.26 -6.92 -18.16
C PRO A 93 2.93 -7.46 -16.89
N PHE A 94 4.24 -7.23 -16.73
CA PHE A 94 4.97 -7.63 -15.51
C PHE A 94 4.53 -6.83 -14.30
N PHE A 95 4.36 -5.52 -14.48
CA PHE A 95 3.88 -4.65 -13.42
C PHE A 95 2.45 -4.98 -13.00
N ASN A 96 1.55 -5.23 -13.95
CA ASN A 96 0.17 -5.64 -13.65
C ASN A 96 0.15 -6.96 -12.87
N ARG A 97 1.00 -7.92 -13.26
CA ARG A 97 1.14 -9.19 -12.51
C ARG A 97 1.66 -8.95 -11.10
N TYR A 98 2.65 -8.07 -10.94
CA TYR A 98 3.17 -7.68 -9.63
C TYR A 98 2.11 -7.01 -8.76
N LEU A 99 1.43 -5.97 -9.26
CA LEU A 99 0.35 -5.29 -8.55
C LEU A 99 -0.74 -6.27 -8.14
N LYS A 100 -1.17 -7.12 -9.08
CA LYS A 100 -2.20 -8.13 -8.81
C LYS A 100 -1.80 -9.08 -7.69
N TYR A 101 -0.56 -9.57 -7.72
CA TYR A 101 -0.06 -10.44 -6.66
C TYR A 101 0.05 -9.71 -5.32
N PHE A 102 0.49 -8.44 -5.33
CA PHE A 102 0.66 -7.61 -4.15
C PHE A 102 -0.69 -7.37 -3.46
N TYR A 103 -1.68 -6.87 -4.21
CA TYR A 103 -3.03 -6.59 -3.72
C TYR A 103 -3.78 -7.85 -3.29
N ASN A 104 -3.69 -8.95 -4.04
CA ASN A 104 -4.32 -10.22 -3.64
C ASN A 104 -3.62 -10.90 -2.44
N SER A 105 -2.49 -10.36 -1.96
CA SER A 105 -1.81 -10.86 -0.77
C SER A 105 -2.23 -10.15 0.52
N SER A 106 -3.17 -9.20 0.46
CA SER A 106 -3.74 -8.51 1.62
C SER A 106 -5.18 -8.94 1.92
N ASP A 107 -5.65 -8.65 3.13
CA ASP A 107 -7.01 -8.94 3.57
C ASP A 107 -8.00 -7.83 3.19
N CYS A 108 -7.53 -6.59 3.06
CA CYS A 108 -8.35 -5.43 2.69
C CYS A 108 -7.57 -4.44 1.82
N ILE A 109 -8.23 -3.89 0.80
CA ILE A 109 -7.64 -2.90 -0.09
C ILE A 109 -8.50 -1.63 -0.04
N LEU A 110 -7.90 -0.54 0.42
CA LEU A 110 -8.57 0.75 0.45
C LEU A 110 -8.23 1.52 -0.82
N ALA A 111 -9.17 1.56 -1.77
CA ALA A 111 -9.06 2.48 -2.90
C ALA A 111 -9.16 3.93 -2.40
N VAL A 112 -8.20 4.77 -2.79
CA VAL A 112 -8.11 6.15 -2.31
C VAL A 112 -9.02 7.12 -3.07
N SER A 113 -9.61 6.66 -4.18
CA SER A 113 -10.58 7.36 -5.00
C SER A 113 -11.44 6.36 -5.78
N GLU A 114 -12.60 6.79 -6.28
CA GLU A 114 -13.46 5.96 -7.14
C GLU A 114 -12.74 5.61 -8.46
N GLU A 115 -11.90 6.50 -8.98
CA GLU A 115 -11.06 6.23 -10.14
C GLU A 115 -10.08 5.08 -9.87
N THR A 116 -9.39 5.12 -8.74
CA THR A 116 -8.48 4.04 -8.32
C THR A 116 -9.23 2.71 -8.23
N LYS A 117 -10.41 2.72 -7.59
CA LYS A 117 -11.27 1.54 -7.47
C LYS A 117 -11.66 0.97 -8.83
N ASN A 118 -12.09 1.82 -9.76
CA ASN A 118 -12.47 1.42 -11.11
C ASN A 118 -11.29 0.79 -11.86
N GLU A 119 -10.08 1.34 -11.74
CA GLU A 119 -8.89 0.75 -12.35
C GLU A 119 -8.50 -0.60 -11.74
N LEU A 120 -8.58 -0.75 -10.40
CA LEU A 120 -8.33 -2.03 -9.74
C LEU A 120 -9.30 -3.12 -10.24
N ILE A 121 -10.58 -2.78 -10.40
CA ILE A 121 -11.61 -3.71 -10.89
C ILE A 121 -11.38 -4.03 -12.37
N LYS A 122 -11.25 -3.00 -13.22
CA LYS A 122 -11.20 -3.15 -14.68
C LYS A 122 -9.89 -3.76 -15.17
N ASP A 123 -8.76 -3.25 -14.67
CA ASP A 123 -7.45 -3.56 -15.24
C ASP A 123 -6.75 -4.70 -14.48
N LEU A 124 -7.02 -4.86 -13.17
CA LEU A 124 -6.42 -5.94 -12.36
C LEU A 124 -7.40 -7.06 -12.00
N LYS A 125 -8.71 -6.86 -12.17
CA LYS A 125 -9.77 -7.78 -11.74
C LYS A 125 -9.68 -8.07 -10.23
N ILE A 126 -9.57 -7.01 -9.44
CA ILE A 126 -9.49 -7.04 -7.98
C ILE A 126 -10.70 -6.30 -7.44
N ASN A 127 -11.31 -6.82 -6.38
CA ASN A 127 -12.40 -6.15 -5.67
C ASN A 127 -11.83 -5.47 -4.42
N PRO A 128 -11.56 -4.15 -4.47
CA PRO A 128 -11.11 -3.40 -3.30
C PRO A 128 -12.23 -3.19 -2.27
#